data_AF-A0A6N0NY03-F1
#
_entry.id   AF-A0A6N0NY03-F1
#
_cell.length_a   1.000
_cell.length_b   1.000
_cell.length_c   1.000
_cell.angle_alpha   90.00
_cell.angle_beta   90.00
_cell.angle_gamma   90.00
#
_symmetry.space_group_name_H-M   'P 1'
#
loop_
_entity.id
_entity.type
_entity.pdbx_description
1 polymer ?
#
loop_
_entity_poly.entity_id
_entity_poly.type
_entity_poly.pdbx_seq_one_letter_code
_entity_poly.pdbx_strand_id
1 'polypeptide(L)'
;MAVDIGSVLALVLFLVLVATVIYYSRKTRQIQQEAQQQARIQAQQQAQAQFEQWVRQHTDQLRTQIEQVARDKFQAELEKWKNEAERQIRKDALSKSANTVLGRIGEEFAPFLVAGRYNVNPKDFRHLGSPVDFIAFKGLSDDKEVEIIFFEVKTGNQNLNTNERKVRDAINMKRVRYEVINFSEVLEETKKRLREEVEREVEES
;
A
#
# COMPACT_ATOMS: atom_id res chain seq x y z
N MET A 1 36.92 104.63 54.27
CA MET A 1 36.83 104.64 52.79
C MET A 1 35.36 104.55 52.42
N ALA A 2 34.79 105.61 51.84
CA ALA A 2 33.39 105.59 51.43
C ALA A 2 33.25 104.73 50.17
N VAL A 3 32.37 103.73 50.22
CA VAL A 3 32.07 102.89 49.05
C VAL A 3 31.26 103.73 48.07
N ASP A 4 31.73 103.86 46.82
CA ASP A 4 31.01 104.55 45.75
C ASP A 4 29.77 103.73 45.34
N ILE A 5 28.59 104.34 45.47
CA ILE A 5 27.29 103.74 45.15
C ILE A 5 27.25 103.24 43.70
N GLY A 6 27.96 103.90 42.78
CA GLY A 6 28.06 103.47 41.38
C GLY A 6 28.72 102.10 41.21
N SER A 7 29.78 101.83 41.98
CA SER A 7 30.50 100.56 41.95
C SER A 7 29.67 99.39 42.50
N VAL A 8 28.85 99.63 43.52
CA VAL A 8 27.94 98.63 44.10
C VAL A 8 26.82 98.29 43.12
N LEU A 9 26.22 99.30 42.48
CA LEU A 9 25.19 99.09 41.46
C LEU A 9 25.73 98.32 40.24
N ALA A 10 26.94 98.64 39.79
CA ALA A 10 27.59 97.93 38.69
C ALA A 10 27.85 96.44 39.03
N LEU A 11 28.29 96.15 40.26
CA LEU A 11 28.51 94.79 40.72
C LEU A 11 27.20 93.99 40.84
N VAL A 12 26.13 94.61 41.33
CA VAL A 12 24.79 94.00 41.37
C VAL A 12 24.28 93.69 39.96
N LEU A 13 24.40 94.63 39.02
CA LEU A 13 24.00 94.42 37.62
C LEU A 13 24.82 93.30 36.95
N PHE A 14 26.12 93.24 37.23
CA PHE A 14 26.98 92.16 36.72
C PHE A 14 26.59 90.79 37.28
N LEU A 15 26.29 90.69 38.58
CA LEU A 15 25.81 89.45 39.19
C LEU A 15 24.46 89.00 38.62
N VAL A 16 23.54 89.93 38.34
CA VAL A 16 22.25 89.65 37.70
C VAL A 16 22.45 89.17 36.25
N LEU A 17 23.36 89.78 35.50
CA LEU A 17 23.71 89.35 34.14
C LEU A 17 24.32 87.94 34.13
N VAL A 18 25.25 87.66 35.04
CA VAL A 18 25.86 86.34 35.18
C VAL A 18 24.82 85.30 35.59
N ALA A 19 23.93 85.62 36.54
CA ALA A 19 22.86 84.72 36.98
C ALA A 19 21.86 84.41 35.85
N THR A 20 21.49 85.39 35.03
CA THR A 20 20.62 85.19 33.86
C THR A 20 21.30 84.35 32.78
N VAL A 21 22.58 84.59 32.49
CA VAL A 21 23.37 83.75 31.57
C VAL A 21 23.45 82.30 32.08
N ILE A 22 23.74 82.09 33.37
CA ILE A 22 23.77 80.77 33.98
C ILE A 22 22.39 80.10 33.88
N TYR A 23 21.31 80.82 34.18
CA TYR A 23 19.93 80.31 34.06
C TYR A 23 19.61 79.83 32.64
N TYR A 24 19.83 80.67 31.63
CA TYR A 24 19.58 80.30 30.23
C TYR A 24 20.52 79.19 29.74
N SER A 25 21.78 79.17 30.19
CA SER A 25 22.72 78.09 29.86
C SER A 25 22.30 76.74 30.46
N ARG A 26 21.72 76.73 31.66
CA ARG A 26 21.16 75.50 32.27
C ARG A 26 19.90 75.06 31.56
N LYS A 27 18.99 75.99 31.25
CA LYS A 27 17.74 75.70 30.54
C LYS A 27 17.98 75.14 29.14
N THR A 28 18.93 75.71 28.39
CA THR A 28 19.30 75.21 27.05
C THR A 28 19.94 73.83 27.11
N ARG A 29 20.86 73.57 28.07
CA ARG A 29 21.43 72.24 28.28
C ARG A 29 20.36 71.20 28.62
N GLN A 30 19.38 71.55 29.45
CA GLN A 30 18.28 70.65 29.81
C GLN A 30 17.41 70.31 28.58
N ILE A 31 16.99 71.32 27.81
CA ILE A 31 16.22 71.10 26.58
C ILE A 31 16.99 70.24 25.57
N GLN A 32 18.30 70.49 25.43
CA GLN A 32 19.16 69.68 24.56
C GLN A 32 19.31 68.24 25.07
N GLN A 33 19.42 68.02 26.37
CA GLN A 33 19.48 66.69 26.96
C GLN A 33 18.15 65.93 26.79
N GLU A 34 17.02 66.59 27.02
CA GLU A 34 15.68 66.02 26.80
C GLU A 34 15.48 65.68 25.31
N ALA A 35 15.84 66.58 24.40
CA ALA A 35 15.79 66.34 22.95
C ALA A 35 16.71 65.17 22.54
N GLN A 36 17.91 65.08 23.11
CA GLN A 36 18.83 63.96 22.84
C GLN A 36 18.34 62.64 23.42
N GLN A 37 17.73 62.65 24.62
CA GLN A 37 17.13 61.45 25.21
C GLN A 37 15.95 60.96 24.38
N GLN A 38 15.06 61.87 23.96
CA GLN A 38 13.95 61.54 23.08
C GLN A 38 14.44 61.00 21.73
N ALA A 39 15.44 61.65 21.12
CA ALA A 39 16.03 61.16 19.88
C ALA A 39 16.66 59.77 20.04
N ARG A 40 17.33 59.48 21.17
CA ARG A 40 17.88 58.14 21.48
C ARG A 40 16.78 57.10 21.66
N ILE A 41 15.72 57.43 22.40
CA ILE A 41 14.59 56.51 22.62
C ILE A 41 13.89 56.21 21.30
N GLN A 42 13.63 57.24 20.49
CA GLN A 42 13.01 57.07 19.17
C GLN A 42 13.91 56.25 18.24
N ALA A 43 15.21 56.55 18.18
CA ALA A 43 16.15 55.77 17.39
C ALA A 43 16.22 54.30 17.84
N GLN A 44 16.18 54.04 19.15
CA GLN A 44 16.17 52.69 19.70
C GLN A 44 14.87 51.95 19.38
N GLN A 45 13.72 52.59 19.51
CA GLN A 45 12.41 52.02 19.15
C GLN A 45 12.33 51.71 17.66
N GLN A 46 12.80 52.62 16.81
CA GLN A 46 12.86 52.40 15.36
C GLN A 46 13.80 51.25 15.01
N ALA A 47 14.98 51.19 15.63
CA ALA A 47 15.92 50.08 15.43
C ALA A 47 15.33 48.73 15.87
N GLN A 48 14.62 48.69 17.01
CA GLN A 48 13.93 47.49 17.47
C GLN A 48 12.83 47.04 16.52
N ALA A 49 11.97 47.97 16.07
CA ALA A 49 10.90 47.65 15.12
C ALA A 49 11.46 47.15 13.77
N GLN A 50 12.51 47.79 13.26
CA GLN A 50 13.20 47.36 12.03
C GLN A 50 13.83 45.98 12.19
N PHE A 51 14.47 45.71 13.33
CA PHE A 51 15.04 44.40 13.63
C PHE A 51 13.97 43.31 13.70
N GLU A 52 12.87 43.54 14.42
CA GLU A 52 11.77 42.59 14.49
C GLU A 52 11.16 42.29 13.12
N GLN A 53 10.96 43.32 12.30
CA GLN A 53 10.46 43.15 10.94
C GLN A 53 11.43 42.34 10.08
N TRP A 54 12.73 42.66 10.16
CA TRP A 54 13.78 41.93 9.46
C TRP A 54 13.83 40.45 9.86
N VAL A 55 13.77 40.16 11.17
CA VAL A 55 13.75 38.79 11.69
C VAL A 55 12.52 38.03 11.18
N ARG A 56 11.33 38.62 11.26
CA ARG A 56 10.09 37.98 10.77
C ARG A 56 10.19 37.66 9.27
N GLN A 57 10.59 38.64 8.47
CA GLN A 57 10.70 38.48 7.02
C GLN A 57 11.68 37.37 6.63
N HIS A 58 12.87 37.33 7.24
CA HIS A 58 13.84 36.30 6.94
C HIS A 58 13.42 34.92 7.46
N THR A 59 12.81 34.85 8.65
CA THR A 59 12.34 33.58 9.21
C THR A 59 11.25 32.95 8.34
N ASP A 60 10.30 33.76 7.85
CA ASP A 60 9.20 33.27 7.01
C ASP A 60 9.68 32.84 5.61
N GLN A 61 10.64 33.57 5.04
CA GLN A 61 11.27 33.18 3.77
C GLN A 61 12.05 31.87 3.90
N LEU A 62 12.89 31.74 4.93
CA LEU A 62 13.65 30.51 5.21
C LEU A 62 12.72 29.31 5.43
N ARG A 63 11.65 29.49 6.21
CA ARG A 63 10.64 28.44 6.43
C ARG A 63 10.01 27.98 5.11
N THR A 64 9.56 28.94 4.31
CA THR A 64 8.89 28.64 3.03
C THR A 64 9.83 27.90 2.07
N GLN A 65 11.10 28.29 2.00
CA GLN A 65 12.11 27.59 1.20
C GLN A 65 12.37 26.17 1.70
N ILE A 66 12.54 25.98 3.01
CA ILE A 66 12.75 24.65 3.59
C ILE A 66 11.54 23.75 3.30
N GLU A 67 10.33 24.27 3.47
CA GLU A 67 9.12 23.50 3.18
C GLU A 67 8.97 23.17 1.70
N GLN A 68 9.30 24.10 0.79
CA GLN A 68 9.27 23.83 -0.65
C GLN A 68 10.26 22.73 -1.02
N VAL A 69 11.52 22.83 -0.58
CA VAL A 69 12.54 21.81 -0.84
C VAL A 69 12.13 20.46 -0.25
N ALA A 70 11.56 20.45 0.97
CA ALA A 70 11.03 19.22 1.57
C ALA A 70 9.89 18.63 0.73
N ARG A 71 8.92 19.47 0.32
CA ARG A 71 7.78 19.06 -0.51
C ARG A 71 8.24 18.46 -1.85
N ASP A 72 9.14 19.14 -2.55
CA ASP A 72 9.64 18.70 -3.85
C ASP A 72 10.39 17.37 -3.73
N LYS A 73 11.21 17.23 -2.69
CA LYS A 73 11.93 15.98 -2.41
C LYS A 73 10.97 14.83 -2.10
N PHE A 74 9.97 15.06 -1.23
CA PHE A 74 8.97 14.05 -0.91
C PHE A 74 8.12 13.66 -2.12
N GLN A 75 7.73 14.62 -2.96
CA GLN A 75 7.00 14.33 -4.19
C GLN A 75 7.82 13.47 -5.15
N ALA A 76 9.10 13.79 -5.34
CA ALA A 76 9.99 13.00 -6.19
C ALA A 76 10.21 11.57 -5.64
N GLU A 77 10.39 11.42 -4.33
CA GLU A 77 10.50 10.10 -3.69
C GLU A 77 9.20 9.31 -3.78
N LEU A 78 8.05 9.96 -3.58
CA LEU A 78 6.74 9.34 -3.70
C LEU A 78 6.47 8.84 -5.12
N GLU A 79 6.77 9.65 -6.13
CA GLU A 79 6.61 9.24 -7.54
C GLU A 79 7.54 8.08 -7.90
N LYS A 80 8.79 8.07 -7.41
CA LYS A 80 9.68 6.92 -7.57
C LYS A 80 9.12 5.66 -6.90
N TRP A 81 8.64 5.79 -5.66
CA TRP A 81 8.05 4.67 -4.92
C TRP A 81 6.80 4.14 -5.62
N LYS A 82 5.90 5.01 -6.11
CA LYS A 82 4.70 4.62 -6.88
C LYS A 82 5.07 3.82 -8.13
N ASN A 83 6.04 4.29 -8.91
CA ASN A 83 6.48 3.61 -10.12
C ASN A 83 7.08 2.22 -9.82
N GLU A 84 7.86 2.09 -8.74
CA GLU A 84 8.41 0.79 -8.35
C GLU A 84 7.34 -0.15 -7.80
N ALA A 85 6.44 0.35 -6.95
CA ALA A 85 5.31 -0.42 -6.43
C ALA A 85 4.41 -0.93 -7.58
N GLU A 86 4.08 -0.08 -8.54
CA GLU A 86 3.29 -0.46 -9.72
C GLU A 86 4.00 -1.56 -10.53
N ARG A 87 5.32 -1.42 -10.74
CA ARG A 87 6.12 -2.44 -11.44
C ARG A 87 6.06 -3.79 -10.73
N GLN A 88 6.20 -3.80 -9.41
CA GLN A 88 6.14 -5.04 -8.62
C GLN A 88 4.74 -5.67 -8.65
N ILE A 89 3.69 -4.86 -8.47
CA ILE A 89 2.29 -5.32 -8.56
C ILE A 89 2.01 -5.92 -9.93
N ARG A 90 2.46 -5.26 -11.01
CA ARG A 90 2.27 -5.75 -12.38
C ARG A 90 2.99 -7.07 -12.62
N LYS A 91 4.23 -7.21 -12.13
CA LYS A 91 5.00 -8.47 -12.23
C LYS A 91 4.30 -9.60 -11.48
N ASP A 92 3.89 -9.37 -10.24
CA ASP A 92 3.19 -10.37 -9.43
C ASP A 92 1.87 -10.80 -10.07
N ALA A 93 1.08 -9.84 -10.56
CA ALA A 93 -0.16 -10.12 -11.28
C ALA A 93 0.06 -10.97 -12.55
N LEU A 94 1.10 -10.65 -13.34
CA LEU A 94 1.47 -11.44 -14.51
C LEU A 94 1.92 -12.85 -14.13
N SER A 95 2.75 -13.01 -13.12
CA SER A 95 3.22 -14.32 -12.65
C SER A 95 2.06 -15.18 -12.12
N LYS A 96 1.16 -14.61 -11.32
CA LYS A 96 -0.02 -15.32 -10.83
C LYS A 96 -0.95 -15.73 -11.96
N SER A 97 -1.26 -14.80 -12.87
CA SER A 97 -2.09 -15.08 -14.04
C SER A 97 -1.47 -16.19 -14.91
N ALA A 98 -0.17 -16.10 -15.20
CA ALA A 98 0.54 -17.13 -15.96
C ALA A 98 0.49 -18.50 -15.27
N ASN A 99 0.69 -18.56 -13.95
CA ASN A 99 0.61 -19.81 -13.19
C ASN A 99 -0.79 -20.42 -13.20
N THR A 100 -1.84 -19.60 -13.08
CA THR A 100 -3.23 -20.06 -13.18
C THR A 100 -3.55 -20.58 -14.58
N VAL A 101 -3.15 -19.85 -15.62
CA VAL A 101 -3.37 -20.25 -17.02
C VAL A 101 -2.61 -21.54 -17.34
N LEU A 102 -1.33 -21.63 -16.96
CA LEU A 102 -0.53 -22.84 -17.12
C LEU A 102 -1.08 -24.01 -16.30
N GLY A 103 -1.65 -23.75 -15.13
CA GLY A 103 -2.34 -24.76 -14.33
C GLY A 103 -3.50 -25.38 -15.09
N ARG A 104 -4.40 -24.54 -15.60
CA ARG A 104 -5.56 -24.96 -16.38
C ARG A 104 -5.19 -25.65 -17.69
N ILE A 105 -4.19 -25.13 -18.41
CA ILE A 105 -3.67 -25.80 -19.62
C ILE A 105 -3.04 -27.15 -19.25
N GLY A 106 -2.28 -27.21 -18.15
CA GLY A 106 -1.66 -28.44 -17.67
C GLY A 106 -2.67 -29.52 -17.35
N GLU A 107 -3.82 -29.16 -16.77
CA GLU A 107 -4.94 -30.06 -16.50
C GLU A 107 -5.57 -30.57 -17.80
N GLU A 108 -5.95 -29.68 -18.72
CA GLU A 108 -6.64 -30.04 -19.98
C GLU A 108 -5.74 -30.82 -20.96
N PHE A 109 -4.44 -30.50 -21.00
CA PHE A 109 -3.48 -31.10 -21.92
C PHE A 109 -2.58 -32.15 -21.25
N ALA A 110 -2.86 -32.52 -20.00
CA ALA A 110 -2.09 -33.53 -19.26
C ALA A 110 -1.86 -34.81 -20.07
N PRO A 111 -2.87 -35.37 -20.78
CA PRO A 111 -2.68 -36.58 -21.59
C PRO A 111 -1.52 -36.49 -22.57
N PHE A 112 -1.34 -35.36 -23.27
CA PHE A 112 -0.26 -35.18 -24.23
C PHE A 112 1.10 -34.99 -23.56
N LEU A 113 1.13 -34.32 -22.40
CA LEU A 113 2.35 -34.06 -21.65
C LEU A 113 2.89 -35.33 -20.96
N VAL A 114 2.00 -36.21 -20.49
CA VAL A 114 2.39 -37.43 -19.74
C VAL A 114 2.42 -38.69 -20.60
N ALA A 115 1.76 -38.72 -21.76
CA ALA A 115 1.73 -39.87 -22.68
C ALA A 115 3.11 -40.47 -22.93
N GLY A 116 4.10 -39.63 -23.25
CA GLY A 116 5.47 -40.07 -23.50
C GLY A 116 6.15 -40.67 -22.25
N ARG A 117 5.91 -40.10 -21.07
CA ARG A 117 6.50 -40.58 -19.80
C ARG A 117 5.95 -41.95 -19.39
N TYR A 118 4.67 -42.19 -19.61
CA TYR A 118 4.01 -43.45 -19.20
C TYR A 118 3.88 -44.45 -20.36
N ASN A 119 4.40 -44.10 -21.54
CA ASN A 119 4.32 -44.89 -22.77
C ASN A 119 2.87 -45.31 -23.08
N VAL A 120 1.95 -44.33 -22.98
CA VAL A 120 0.51 -44.48 -23.23
C VAL A 120 0.17 -43.75 -24.51
N ASN A 121 -0.59 -44.39 -25.39
CA ASN A 121 -1.14 -43.72 -26.57
C ASN A 121 -2.12 -42.62 -26.12
N PRO A 122 -1.99 -41.35 -26.56
CA PRO A 122 -2.91 -40.27 -26.18
C PRO A 122 -4.40 -40.59 -26.40
N LYS A 123 -4.73 -41.50 -27.34
CA LYS A 123 -6.12 -41.95 -27.61
C LYS A 123 -6.73 -42.79 -26.49
N ASP A 124 -5.89 -43.40 -25.67
CA ASP A 124 -6.29 -44.30 -24.57
C ASP A 124 -6.64 -43.54 -23.29
N PHE A 125 -6.47 -42.21 -23.25
CA PHE A 125 -6.88 -41.39 -22.12
C PHE A 125 -8.39 -41.08 -22.15
N ARG A 126 -8.99 -41.09 -20.97
CA ARG A 126 -10.35 -40.62 -20.71
C ARG A 126 -10.32 -39.67 -19.52
N HIS A 127 -10.98 -38.53 -19.66
CA HIS A 127 -11.15 -37.57 -18.58
C HIS A 127 -12.26 -38.03 -17.63
N LEU A 128 -12.07 -37.81 -16.33
CA LEU A 128 -13.05 -38.11 -15.27
C LEU A 128 -13.27 -36.89 -14.36
N GLY A 129 -12.17 -36.26 -13.90
CA GLY A 129 -12.17 -35.17 -12.93
C GLY A 129 -11.95 -35.61 -11.47
N SER A 130 -11.76 -34.66 -10.56
CA SER A 130 -11.46 -34.95 -9.15
C SER A 130 -12.43 -35.97 -8.52
N PRO A 131 -11.93 -36.97 -7.76
CA PRO A 131 -10.58 -37.07 -7.19
C PRO A 131 -9.56 -37.87 -8.04
N VAL A 132 -9.86 -38.13 -9.32
CA VAL A 132 -8.94 -38.73 -10.30
C VAL A 132 -9.17 -38.08 -11.66
N ASP A 133 -8.31 -37.14 -12.06
CA ASP A 133 -8.52 -36.37 -13.29
C ASP A 133 -8.62 -37.20 -14.58
N PHE A 134 -7.77 -38.22 -14.74
CA PHE A 134 -7.76 -39.07 -15.93
C PHE A 134 -7.60 -40.55 -15.62
N ILE A 135 -8.14 -41.39 -16.51
CA ILE A 135 -7.84 -42.82 -16.59
C ILE A 135 -7.25 -43.11 -17.96
N ALA A 136 -6.20 -43.93 -18.02
CA ALA A 136 -5.67 -44.45 -19.27
C ALA A 136 -5.83 -45.96 -19.36
N PHE A 137 -6.29 -46.43 -20.51
CA PHE A 137 -6.38 -47.84 -20.86
C PHE A 137 -5.21 -48.20 -21.76
N LYS A 138 -4.00 -48.20 -21.22
CA LYS A 138 -2.76 -48.36 -22.00
C LYS A 138 -2.79 -49.69 -22.73
N GLY A 139 -2.64 -49.63 -24.06
CA GLY A 139 -2.64 -50.81 -24.93
C GLY A 139 -3.99 -51.06 -25.60
N LEU A 140 -5.05 -50.34 -25.21
CA LEU A 140 -6.39 -50.51 -25.77
C LEU A 140 -6.44 -50.12 -27.26
N SER A 141 -5.80 -49.02 -27.67
CA SER A 141 -5.74 -48.62 -29.09
C SER A 141 -4.74 -49.43 -29.92
N ASP A 142 -3.80 -50.11 -29.28
CA ASP A 142 -2.69 -50.81 -29.94
C ASP A 142 -2.92 -52.33 -30.01
N ASP A 143 -4.11 -52.82 -29.61
CA ASP A 143 -4.50 -54.23 -29.52
C ASP A 143 -3.51 -55.08 -28.69
N LYS A 144 -3.12 -54.54 -27.53
CA LYS A 144 -2.20 -55.17 -26.56
C LYS A 144 -2.92 -55.47 -25.24
N GLU A 145 -2.22 -56.19 -24.36
CA GLU A 145 -2.66 -56.34 -22.97
C GLU A 145 -2.91 -54.96 -22.34
N VAL A 146 -4.09 -54.82 -21.73
CA VAL A 146 -4.57 -53.54 -21.24
C VAL A 146 -4.12 -53.32 -19.79
N GLU A 147 -3.34 -52.27 -19.57
CA GLU A 147 -3.01 -51.76 -18.25
C GLU A 147 -3.87 -50.51 -17.95
N ILE A 148 -4.57 -50.51 -16.82
CA ILE A 148 -5.40 -49.38 -16.38
C ILE A 148 -4.61 -48.50 -15.43
N ILE A 149 -4.38 -47.24 -15.80
CA ILE A 149 -3.60 -46.28 -15.00
C ILE A 149 -4.50 -45.09 -14.62
N PHE A 150 -4.55 -44.78 -13.33
CA PHE A 150 -5.26 -43.62 -12.81
C PHE A 150 -4.29 -42.46 -12.61
N PHE A 151 -4.67 -41.28 -13.08
CA PHE A 151 -3.86 -40.07 -12.99
C PHE A 151 -4.62 -38.98 -12.24
N GLU A 152 -3.94 -38.41 -11.25
CA GLU A 152 -4.30 -37.14 -10.64
C GLU A 152 -3.23 -36.13 -11.05
N VAL A 153 -3.63 -35.03 -11.68
CA VAL A 153 -2.74 -34.04 -12.27
C VAL A 153 -2.67 -32.85 -11.33
N LYS A 154 -1.49 -32.63 -10.74
CA LYS A 154 -1.23 -31.43 -9.92
C LYS A 154 -0.29 -30.50 -10.65
N THR A 155 -0.64 -29.21 -10.65
CA THR A 155 0.23 -28.16 -11.16
C THR A 155 0.99 -27.52 -9.99
N GLY A 156 2.33 -27.57 -10.04
CA GLY A 156 3.19 -27.09 -8.95
C GLY A 156 3.32 -28.06 -7.77
N ASN A 157 3.57 -27.53 -6.56
CA ASN A 157 3.90 -28.32 -5.36
C ASN A 157 2.67 -28.56 -4.48
N GLN A 158 1.60 -29.11 -5.08
CA GLN A 158 0.33 -29.36 -4.40
C GLN A 158 0.25 -30.84 -3.99
N ASN A 159 0.13 -31.09 -2.68
CA ASN A 159 -0.11 -32.43 -2.15
C ASN A 159 -1.53 -32.92 -2.48
N LEU A 160 -1.73 -34.23 -2.53
CA LEU A 160 -3.07 -34.80 -2.68
C LEU A 160 -4.01 -34.31 -1.57
N ASN A 161 -5.28 -34.08 -1.88
CA ASN A 161 -6.30 -33.79 -0.88
C ASN A 161 -6.77 -35.08 -0.15
N THR A 162 -7.66 -34.95 0.83
CA THR A 162 -8.12 -36.11 1.62
C THR A 162 -8.89 -37.14 0.81
N ASN A 163 -9.71 -36.72 -0.16
CA ASN A 163 -10.47 -37.64 -1.02
C ASN A 163 -9.57 -38.31 -2.05
N GLU A 164 -8.65 -37.57 -2.67
CA GLU A 164 -7.64 -38.10 -3.60
C GLU A 164 -6.77 -39.16 -2.92
N ARG A 165 -6.33 -38.92 -1.67
CA ARG A 165 -5.61 -39.94 -0.88
C ARG A 165 -6.44 -41.21 -0.67
N LYS A 166 -7.71 -41.08 -0.29
CA LYS A 166 -8.59 -42.23 -0.07
C LYS A 166 -8.75 -43.07 -1.33
N VAL A 167 -8.87 -42.43 -2.49
CA VAL A 167 -8.99 -43.13 -3.78
C VAL A 167 -7.68 -43.80 -4.18
N ARG A 168 -6.55 -43.10 -4.07
CA ARG A 168 -5.21 -43.69 -4.26
C ARG A 168 -5.02 -44.94 -3.40
N ASP A 169 -5.38 -44.86 -2.12
CA ASP A 169 -5.22 -45.97 -1.19
C ASP A 169 -6.17 -47.13 -1.52
N ALA A 170 -7.40 -46.84 -1.98
CA ALA A 170 -8.30 -47.88 -2.49
C ALA A 170 -7.74 -48.61 -3.71
N ILE A 171 -7.15 -47.88 -4.66
CA ILE A 171 -6.49 -48.44 -5.85
C ILE A 171 -5.28 -49.29 -5.43
N ASN A 172 -4.41 -48.77 -4.56
CA ASN A 172 -3.22 -49.49 -4.08
C ASN A 172 -3.58 -50.78 -3.31
N MET A 173 -4.69 -50.76 -2.58
CA MET A 173 -5.24 -51.93 -1.87
C MET A 173 -6.07 -52.85 -2.80
N LYS A 174 -6.08 -52.60 -4.12
CA LYS A 174 -6.81 -53.37 -5.14
C LYS A 174 -8.33 -53.45 -4.90
N ARG A 175 -8.91 -52.44 -4.25
CA ARG A 175 -10.36 -52.32 -4.05
C ARG A 175 -11.04 -51.69 -5.28
N VAL A 176 -10.80 -52.29 -6.46
CA VAL A 176 -11.31 -51.85 -7.76
C VAL A 176 -12.10 -52.99 -8.38
N ARG A 177 -13.28 -52.70 -8.95
CA ARG A 177 -14.15 -53.69 -9.60
C ARG A 177 -14.58 -53.22 -10.97
N TYR A 178 -14.80 -54.18 -11.88
CA TYR A 178 -15.39 -53.95 -13.18
C TYR A 178 -16.73 -54.68 -13.21
N GLU A 179 -17.82 -53.92 -13.29
CA GLU A 179 -19.19 -54.44 -13.28
C GLU A 179 -19.88 -54.08 -14.59
N VAL A 180 -20.53 -55.06 -15.22
CA VAL A 180 -21.34 -54.83 -16.42
C VAL A 180 -22.79 -54.82 -15.98
N ILE A 181 -23.43 -53.65 -16.05
CA ILE A 181 -24.83 -53.49 -15.67
C ILE A 181 -25.67 -53.42 -16.95
N ASN A 182 -26.69 -54.28 -17.05
CA ASN A 182 -27.70 -54.15 -18.07
C ASN A 182 -28.77 -53.15 -17.63
N PHE A 183 -28.76 -51.97 -18.26
CA PHE A 183 -29.66 -50.88 -17.89
C PHE A 183 -31.14 -51.21 -18.11
N SER A 184 -31.48 -52.12 -19.03
CA SER A 184 -32.89 -52.47 -19.28
C SER A 184 -33.53 -53.16 -18.08
N GLU A 185 -32.80 -54.04 -17.41
CA GLU A 185 -33.27 -54.76 -16.22
C GLU A 185 -33.47 -53.82 -15.03
N VAL A 186 -32.50 -52.93 -14.81
CA VAL A 186 -32.57 -51.91 -13.75
C VAL A 186 -33.73 -50.94 -13.97
N LEU A 187 -33.98 -50.54 -15.22
CA LEU A 187 -35.11 -49.68 -15.56
C LEU A 187 -36.45 -50.36 -15.31
N GLU A 188 -36.60 -51.63 -15.67
CA GLU A 188 -37.84 -52.36 -15.42
C GLU A 188 -38.09 -52.58 -13.92
N GLU A 189 -37.05 -52.89 -13.14
CA GLU A 189 -37.15 -52.98 -11.69
C GLU A 189 -37.53 -51.63 -11.06
N THR A 190 -36.92 -50.53 -11.52
CA THR A 190 -37.21 -49.18 -11.04
C THR A 190 -38.64 -48.76 -11.39
N LYS A 191 -39.08 -48.99 -12.63
CA LYS A 191 -40.47 -48.72 -13.06
C LYS A 191 -41.48 -49.54 -12.27
N LYS A 192 -41.15 -50.78 -11.92
CA LYS A 192 -42.02 -51.64 -11.10
C LYS A 192 -42.16 -51.07 -9.69
N ARG A 193 -41.06 -50.73 -9.02
CA ARG A 193 -41.08 -50.09 -7.69
C ARG A 193 -41.84 -48.77 -7.69
N LEU A 194 -41.66 -47.95 -8.74
CA LEU A 194 -42.38 -46.68 -8.87
C LEU A 194 -43.90 -46.90 -9.02
N ARG A 195 -44.31 -47.91 -9.80
CA ARG A 195 -45.73 -48.27 -9.95
C ARG A 195 -46.34 -48.77 -8.63
N GLU A 196 -45.65 -49.65 -7.92
CA GLU A 196 -46.08 -50.17 -6.62
C GLU A 196 -46.20 -49.08 -5.55
N GLU A 197 -45.39 -48.02 -5.62
CA GLU A 197 -45.49 -46.87 -4.71
C GLU A 197 -46.68 -45.97 -5.07
N VAL A 198 -46.89 -45.69 -6.35
CA VAL A 198 -48.04 -44.90 -6.83
C VAL A 198 -49.36 -45.61 -6.52
N GLU A 199 -49.43 -46.94 -6.71
CA GLU A 199 -50.62 -47.73 -6.38
C GLU A 199 -50.94 -47.68 -4.87
N ARG A 200 -49.92 -47.73 -4.00
CA ARG A 200 -50.09 -47.57 -2.54
C ARG A 200 -50.60 -46.18 -2.15
N GLU A 201 -50.05 -45.10 -2.71
CA GLU A 201 -50.52 -43.74 -2.41
C GLU A 201 -51.97 -43.49 -2.88
N VAL A 202 -52.40 -44.14 -3.97
CA VAL A 202 -53.77 -44.06 -4.48
C VAL A 202 -54.74 -44.89 -3.62
N GLU A 203 -54.32 -46.05 -3.10
CA GLU A 203 -55.15 -46.87 -2.18
C GLU A 203 -55.28 -46.26 -0.77
N GLU A 204 -54.32 -45.45 -0.34
CA GLU A 204 -54.33 -44.74 0.95
C GLU A 204 -55.09 -43.39 0.91
N SER A 205 -55.58 -42.95 -0.26
CA SER A 205 -56.34 -41.70 -0.48
C SER A 205 -57.84 -41.93 -0.64
#